data_AF-A0A853DMG4-F1
#
_entry.id   AF-A0A853DMG4-F1
#
_cell.length_a   1.000
_cell.length_b   1.000
_cell.length_c   1.000
_cell.angle_alpha   90.00
_cell.angle_beta   90.00
_cell.angle_gamma   90.00
#
_symmetry.space_group_name_H-M   'P 1'
#
loop_
_entity.id
_entity.type
_entity.pdbx_description
1 polymer ?
#
loop_
_entity_poly.entity_id
_entity_poly.type
_entity_poly.pdbx_seq_one_letter_code
_entity_poly.pdbx_strand_id
1 'polypeptide(L)'
;MRVQKSSVTPPAGAATSDGGDAATDRSWGLPLVRWRRTLLWALGLLWLLDAALQFQPYMFTGAFPREVIRPTAEGNPGWVHGPVEWSATLMAHHIVVLNAVFATVQLLIALGLFWHRTVKPALSASIVWALLVWWLGEGLGGILTGPVSPLAGLPGAVVLYAVIAALLWPPTHPAVHSPRPPISVATSSPLRAAATGVWLLLWLGFAVEALLPANRAPGAVHDLLAGLSDGEPHWIADIDAWAARSAIGHDTGISIILAACCVLIALSVLASPALARAGVALAILLSMGIWVVAQDFGGIATGQGTDPNSGLVLAVLALCFWPIHLTARDIRPATSE
;
A
#
# COMPACT_ATOMS: atom_id res chain seq x y z
N MET A 1 81.05 21.92 -20.04
CA MET A 1 79.63 21.55 -20.21
C MET A 1 79.35 20.35 -19.29
N ARG A 2 78.51 20.56 -18.23
CA ARG A 2 77.90 19.59 -17.25
C ARG A 2 78.85 18.69 -16.44
N VAL A 3 79.06 18.82 -15.12
CA VAL A 3 78.21 18.85 -13.89
C VAL A 3 77.58 17.49 -13.49
N GLN A 4 77.97 17.06 -12.28
CA GLN A 4 77.54 15.94 -11.42
C GLN A 4 76.05 15.50 -11.49
N LYS A 5 75.82 14.21 -11.22
CA LYS A 5 74.56 13.72 -10.61
C LYS A 5 74.82 12.71 -9.50
N SER A 6 74.20 12.99 -8.36
CA SER A 6 74.13 12.22 -7.12
C SER A 6 72.97 11.20 -7.12
N SER A 7 73.10 10.24 -6.21
CA SER A 7 72.24 9.10 -5.86
C SER A 7 70.81 9.44 -5.39
N VAL A 8 69.82 8.55 -5.66
CA VAL A 8 68.65 8.32 -4.79
C VAL A 8 68.16 6.86 -4.91
N THR A 9 68.06 6.18 -3.77
CA THR A 9 67.40 4.89 -3.52
C THR A 9 65.90 5.11 -3.24
N PRO A 10 64.95 4.33 -3.79
CA PRO A 10 63.56 4.37 -3.33
C PRO A 10 63.33 3.42 -2.12
N PRO A 11 62.46 3.78 -1.16
CA PRO A 11 62.21 2.96 0.04
C PRO A 11 61.13 1.89 -0.17
N ALA A 12 61.02 1.08 0.87
CA ALA A 12 60.26 -0.15 1.06
C ALA A 12 58.76 -0.11 0.67
N GLY A 13 58.28 -1.29 0.30
CA GLY A 13 56.93 -1.55 -0.20
C GLY A 13 55.79 -1.15 0.74
N ALA A 14 54.74 -0.64 0.10
CA ALA A 14 53.46 -0.36 0.71
C ALA A 14 52.79 -1.66 1.19
N ALA A 15 52.48 -1.71 2.48
CA ALA A 15 51.53 -2.67 3.02
C ALA A 15 50.13 -2.33 2.47
N THR A 16 49.51 -3.28 1.79
CA THR A 16 48.12 -3.22 1.33
C THR A 16 47.19 -3.34 2.54
N SER A 17 46.57 -2.24 2.96
CA SER A 17 45.46 -2.22 3.92
C SER A 17 44.12 -2.09 3.19
N ASP A 18 43.73 -3.12 2.43
CA ASP A 18 42.48 -3.15 1.65
C ASP A 18 41.33 -3.88 2.37
N GLY A 19 41.32 -3.84 3.70
CA GLY A 19 40.35 -4.58 4.54
C GLY A 19 39.37 -3.70 5.34
N GLY A 20 39.56 -2.38 5.38
CA GLY A 20 38.86 -1.48 6.31
C GLY A 20 37.59 -0.82 5.78
N ASP A 21 37.53 -0.49 4.49
CA ASP A 21 36.50 0.40 3.93
C ASP A 21 35.11 -0.25 3.77
N ALA A 22 35.03 -1.57 3.65
CA ALA A 22 33.75 -2.24 3.45
C ALA A 22 32.92 -2.39 4.75
N ALA A 23 33.51 -2.23 5.93
CA ALA A 23 32.82 -2.40 7.21
C ALA A 23 32.15 -1.11 7.70
N THR A 24 32.71 0.04 7.35
CA THR A 24 32.32 1.36 7.87
C THR A 24 31.29 2.09 7.00
N ASP A 25 31.18 1.74 5.70
CA ASP A 25 30.13 2.26 4.81
C ASP A 25 28.73 1.66 5.09
N ARG A 26 28.66 0.60 5.92
CA ARG A 26 27.43 -0.16 6.19
C ARG A 26 26.51 0.40 7.27
N SER A 27 26.94 1.36 8.10
CA SER A 27 26.11 1.88 9.21
C SER A 27 25.08 2.93 8.77
N TRP A 28 25.27 3.52 7.60
CA TRP A 28 24.42 4.58 7.08
C TRP A 28 23.04 4.07 6.68
N GLY A 29 22.01 4.55 7.36
CA GLY A 29 20.61 4.24 7.02
C GLY A 29 20.15 2.83 7.38
N LEU A 30 20.85 2.10 8.25
CA LEU A 30 20.42 0.78 8.75
C LEU A 30 18.96 0.75 9.24
N PRO A 31 18.44 1.76 9.98
CA PRO A 31 17.03 1.79 10.37
C PRO A 31 16.08 1.82 9.18
N LEU A 32 16.39 2.61 8.14
CA LEU A 32 15.58 2.73 6.94
C LEU A 32 15.61 1.45 6.09
N VAL A 33 16.78 0.83 5.95
CA VAL A 33 16.93 -0.45 5.23
C VAL A 33 16.15 -1.56 5.93
N ARG A 34 16.25 -1.65 7.26
CA ARG A 34 15.47 -2.59 8.07
C ARG A 34 13.98 -2.33 7.95
N TRP A 35 13.54 -1.07 8.04
CA TRP A 35 12.13 -0.72 7.92
C TRP A 35 11.56 -1.04 6.54
N ARG A 36 12.30 -0.71 5.47
CA ARG A 36 11.92 -1.08 4.10
C ARG A 36 11.80 -2.60 3.95
N ARG A 37 12.69 -3.37 4.58
CA ARG A 37 12.63 -4.84 4.57
C ARG A 37 11.37 -5.35 5.28
N THR A 38 11.00 -4.76 6.42
CA THR A 38 9.76 -5.08 7.13
C THR A 38 8.53 -4.78 6.26
N LEU A 39 8.50 -3.63 5.57
CA LEU A 39 7.40 -3.27 4.67
C LEU A 39 7.31 -4.16 3.42
N LEU A 40 8.46 -4.61 2.88
CA LEU A 40 8.48 -5.62 1.82
C LEU A 40 7.87 -6.95 2.30
N TRP A 41 8.15 -7.35 3.53
CA TRP A 41 7.50 -8.52 4.12
C TRP A 41 6.01 -8.29 4.38
N ALA A 42 5.60 -7.10 4.83
CA ALA A 42 4.19 -6.77 4.97
C ALA A 42 3.46 -6.86 3.63
N LEU A 43 3.99 -6.28 2.55
CA LEU A 43 3.44 -6.42 1.20
C LEU A 43 3.43 -7.89 0.73
N GLY A 44 4.49 -8.64 1.02
CA GLY A 44 4.55 -10.08 0.73
C GLY A 44 3.49 -10.88 1.49
N LEU A 45 3.20 -10.54 2.74
CA LEU A 45 2.15 -11.15 3.54
C LEU A 45 0.76 -10.79 3.03
N LEU A 46 0.54 -9.56 2.57
CA LEU A 46 -0.71 -9.19 1.90
C LEU A 46 -0.94 -10.03 0.64
N TRP A 47 0.06 -10.14 -0.24
CA TRP A 47 -0.05 -11.04 -1.41
C TRP A 47 -0.22 -12.51 -1.05
N LEU A 48 0.38 -12.97 0.05
CA LEU A 48 0.21 -14.34 0.52
C LEU A 48 -1.21 -14.58 1.02
N LEU A 49 -1.80 -13.59 1.72
CA LEU A 49 -3.18 -13.63 2.16
C LEU A 49 -4.13 -13.63 0.96
N ASP A 50 -3.95 -12.74 -0.01
CA ASP A 50 -4.73 -12.74 -1.26
C ASP A 50 -4.64 -14.11 -1.95
N ALA A 51 -3.45 -14.70 -2.07
CA ALA A 51 -3.28 -16.01 -2.68
C ALA A 51 -4.04 -17.11 -1.92
N ALA A 52 -3.99 -17.08 -0.58
CA ALA A 52 -4.72 -18.02 0.26
C ALA A 52 -6.23 -17.85 0.11
N LEU A 53 -6.71 -16.61 0.05
CA LEU A 53 -8.12 -16.29 -0.23
C LEU A 53 -8.50 -16.78 -1.62
N GLN A 54 -7.66 -16.61 -2.65
CA GLN A 54 -7.97 -17.15 -3.97
C GLN A 54 -8.01 -18.67 -4.02
N PHE A 55 -7.34 -19.38 -3.11
CA PHE A 55 -7.46 -20.84 -3.01
C PHE A 55 -8.73 -21.31 -2.28
N GLN A 56 -9.59 -20.42 -1.79
CA GLN A 56 -10.83 -20.80 -1.13
C GLN A 56 -11.83 -21.47 -2.11
N PRO A 57 -12.68 -22.39 -1.66
CA PRO A 57 -13.60 -23.12 -2.54
C PRO A 57 -14.53 -22.22 -3.36
N TYR A 58 -15.01 -21.11 -2.81
CA TYR A 58 -15.90 -20.19 -3.51
C TYR A 58 -15.30 -19.64 -4.81
N MET A 59 -14.01 -19.32 -4.80
CA MET A 59 -13.31 -18.71 -5.94
C MET A 59 -13.19 -19.64 -7.15
N PHE A 60 -13.46 -20.94 -6.97
CA PHE A 60 -13.54 -21.94 -8.03
C PHE A 60 -14.97 -22.17 -8.55
N THR A 61 -15.96 -21.44 -8.05
CA THR A 61 -17.36 -21.57 -8.46
C THR A 61 -17.76 -20.51 -9.47
N GLY A 62 -18.86 -20.76 -10.20
CA GLY A 62 -19.45 -19.77 -11.10
C GLY A 62 -20.12 -18.57 -10.39
N ALA A 63 -20.17 -18.57 -9.06
CA ALA A 63 -20.70 -17.47 -8.26
C ALA A 63 -19.72 -16.30 -8.22
N PHE A 64 -18.42 -16.55 -8.00
CA PHE A 64 -17.38 -15.50 -7.98
C PHE A 64 -17.41 -14.54 -9.19
N PRO A 65 -17.36 -14.99 -10.46
CA PRO A 65 -17.45 -14.07 -11.59
C PRO A 65 -18.81 -13.38 -11.75
N ARG A 66 -19.89 -13.94 -11.19
CA ARG A 66 -21.26 -13.42 -11.31
C ARG A 66 -21.59 -12.39 -10.24
N GLU A 67 -21.16 -12.65 -9.01
CA GLU A 67 -21.54 -11.91 -7.81
C GLU A 67 -20.46 -10.93 -7.37
N VAL A 68 -19.19 -11.16 -7.73
CA VAL A 68 -18.07 -10.29 -7.34
C VAL A 68 -17.55 -9.49 -8.52
N ILE A 69 -17.22 -10.12 -9.64
CA ILE A 69 -16.56 -9.43 -10.76
C ILE A 69 -17.55 -8.63 -11.60
N ARG A 70 -18.64 -9.25 -12.06
CA ARG A 70 -19.60 -8.61 -12.96
C ARG A 70 -20.21 -7.31 -12.41
N PRO A 71 -20.59 -7.22 -11.12
CA PRO A 71 -21.15 -5.98 -10.58
C PRO A 71 -20.18 -4.79 -10.63
N THR A 72 -18.86 -5.01 -10.65
CA THR A 72 -17.88 -3.89 -10.75
C THR A 72 -17.89 -3.21 -12.12
N ALA A 73 -18.54 -3.80 -13.13
CA ALA A 73 -18.75 -3.17 -14.43
C ALA A 73 -19.89 -2.14 -14.41
N GLU A 74 -20.79 -2.18 -13.43
CA GLU A 74 -22.01 -1.36 -13.44
C GLU A 74 -21.70 0.14 -13.33
N GLY A 75 -22.39 0.96 -14.14
CA GLY A 75 -22.19 2.42 -14.18
C GLY A 75 -20.88 2.89 -14.82
N ASN A 76 -19.94 1.98 -15.12
CA ASN A 76 -18.63 2.33 -15.68
C ASN A 76 -18.73 2.71 -17.17
N PRO A 77 -17.84 3.60 -17.67
CA PRO A 77 -17.77 3.88 -19.10
C PRO A 77 -17.35 2.63 -19.88
N GLY A 78 -17.72 2.56 -21.17
CA GLY A 78 -17.55 1.35 -22.00
C GLY A 78 -16.12 0.78 -22.06
N TRP A 79 -15.08 1.61 -21.89
CA TRP A 79 -13.68 1.19 -21.87
C TRP A 79 -13.23 0.58 -20.54
N VAL A 80 -14.04 0.66 -19.48
CA VAL A 80 -13.87 -0.09 -18.22
C VAL A 80 -14.89 -1.21 -18.13
N HIS A 81 -16.17 -0.91 -18.40
CA HIS A 81 -17.25 -1.89 -18.40
C HIS A 81 -16.96 -3.08 -19.33
N GLY A 82 -16.55 -2.82 -20.58
CA GLY A 82 -16.28 -3.87 -21.56
C GLY A 82 -15.21 -4.87 -21.12
N PRO A 83 -14.02 -4.41 -20.70
CA PRO A 83 -12.97 -5.29 -20.17
C PRO A 83 -13.37 -6.08 -18.91
N VAL A 84 -14.12 -5.48 -17.98
CA VAL A 84 -14.64 -6.20 -16.79
C VAL A 84 -15.62 -7.29 -17.20
N GLU A 85 -16.60 -6.97 -18.05
CA GLU A 85 -17.60 -7.94 -18.52
C GLU A 85 -16.96 -9.08 -19.33
N TRP A 86 -15.96 -8.77 -20.15
CA TRP A 86 -15.14 -9.76 -20.85
C TRP A 86 -14.42 -10.68 -19.86
N SER A 87 -13.81 -10.11 -18.80
CA SER A 87 -13.11 -10.88 -17.77
C SER A 87 -14.07 -11.78 -16.99
N ALA A 88 -15.21 -11.25 -16.55
CA ALA A 88 -16.26 -12.02 -15.87
C ALA A 88 -16.78 -13.17 -16.74
N THR A 89 -16.97 -12.93 -18.03
CA THR A 89 -17.40 -13.96 -18.98
C THR A 89 -16.33 -15.03 -19.18
N LEU A 90 -15.08 -14.64 -19.37
CA LEU A 90 -13.96 -15.58 -19.52
C LEU A 90 -13.81 -16.45 -18.26
N MET A 91 -13.90 -15.83 -17.08
CA MET A 91 -13.90 -16.51 -15.80
C MET A 91 -15.07 -17.48 -15.68
N ALA A 92 -16.29 -17.10 -16.03
CA ALA A 92 -17.46 -17.98 -15.97
C ALA A 92 -17.29 -19.29 -16.78
N HIS A 93 -16.53 -19.27 -17.89
CA HIS A 93 -16.28 -20.45 -18.71
C HIS A 93 -15.10 -21.31 -18.22
N HIS A 94 -14.10 -20.70 -17.58
CA HIS A 94 -12.83 -21.35 -17.28
C HIS A 94 -12.35 -21.13 -15.84
N ILE A 95 -13.29 -20.94 -14.90
CA ILE A 95 -12.99 -20.42 -13.57
C ILE A 95 -11.92 -21.24 -12.84
N VAL A 96 -11.96 -22.56 -12.95
CA VAL A 96 -11.02 -23.43 -12.24
C VAL A 96 -9.58 -23.17 -12.63
N VAL A 97 -9.32 -23.05 -13.94
CA VAL A 97 -7.96 -22.83 -14.45
C VAL A 97 -7.53 -21.39 -14.20
N LEU A 98 -8.41 -20.43 -14.47
CA LEU A 98 -8.08 -19.01 -14.33
C LEU A 98 -7.81 -18.63 -12.88
N ASN A 99 -8.66 -19.06 -11.96
CA ASN A 99 -8.47 -18.78 -10.54
C ASN A 99 -7.22 -19.48 -9.98
N ALA A 100 -6.93 -20.72 -10.41
CA ALA A 100 -5.67 -21.38 -10.05
C ALA A 100 -4.44 -20.59 -10.53
N VAL A 101 -4.49 -20.01 -11.74
CA VAL A 101 -3.45 -19.11 -12.25
C VAL A 101 -3.36 -17.84 -11.41
N PHE A 102 -4.49 -17.22 -11.07
CA PHE A 102 -4.53 -16.00 -10.25
C PHE A 102 -3.88 -16.22 -8.89
N ALA A 103 -4.33 -17.26 -8.17
CA ALA A 103 -3.80 -17.63 -6.87
C ALA A 103 -2.29 -17.96 -6.95
N THR A 104 -1.86 -18.67 -8.00
CA THR A 104 -0.45 -19.02 -8.20
C THR A 104 0.41 -17.78 -8.46
N VAL A 105 -0.06 -16.84 -9.28
CA VAL A 105 0.65 -15.58 -9.56
C VAL A 105 0.83 -14.78 -8.27
N GLN A 106 -0.23 -14.63 -7.48
CA GLN A 106 -0.20 -13.94 -6.19
C GLN A 106 0.78 -14.61 -5.21
N LEU A 107 0.76 -15.95 -5.13
CA LEU A 107 1.69 -16.71 -4.30
C LEU A 107 3.15 -16.52 -4.74
N LEU A 108 3.42 -16.55 -6.05
CA LEU A 108 4.77 -16.33 -6.58
C LEU A 108 5.27 -14.91 -6.31
N ILE A 109 4.41 -13.91 -6.38
CA ILE A 109 4.74 -12.52 -6.00
C ILE A 109 5.12 -12.48 -4.51
N ALA A 110 4.29 -13.07 -3.63
CA ALA A 110 4.55 -13.12 -2.19
C ALA A 110 5.92 -13.76 -1.86
N LEU A 111 6.17 -14.97 -2.38
CA LEU A 111 7.44 -15.68 -2.21
C LEU A 111 8.62 -14.88 -2.76
N GLY A 112 8.43 -14.22 -3.90
CA GLY A 112 9.41 -13.37 -4.54
C GLY A 112 9.80 -12.16 -3.69
N LEU A 113 8.89 -11.60 -2.88
CA LEU A 113 9.16 -10.48 -1.97
C LEU A 113 9.90 -10.92 -0.71
N PHE A 114 9.72 -12.16 -0.25
CA PHE A 114 10.45 -12.70 0.89
C PHE A 114 11.94 -12.94 0.58
N TRP A 115 12.30 -13.22 -0.68
CA TRP A 115 13.69 -13.51 -1.05
C TRP A 115 14.43 -12.30 -1.63
N HIS A 116 15.58 -11.94 -1.05
CA HIS A 116 16.33 -10.73 -1.44
C HIS A 116 16.71 -10.67 -2.93
N ARG A 117 16.98 -11.81 -3.56
CA ARG A 117 17.39 -11.90 -4.98
C ARG A 117 16.24 -11.63 -5.95
N THR A 118 15.00 -11.89 -5.52
CA THR A 118 13.80 -11.81 -6.36
C THR A 118 12.94 -10.58 -6.07
N VAL A 119 13.34 -9.71 -5.12
CA VAL A 119 12.54 -8.53 -4.75
C VAL A 119 12.23 -7.64 -5.96
N LYS A 120 13.20 -7.33 -6.81
CA LYS A 120 12.97 -6.46 -7.98
C LYS A 120 11.96 -7.05 -8.98
N PRO A 121 12.14 -8.29 -9.49
CA PRO A 121 11.14 -8.88 -10.38
C PRO A 121 9.79 -9.08 -9.67
N ALA A 122 9.76 -9.41 -8.38
CA ALA A 122 8.52 -9.55 -7.62
C ALA A 122 7.77 -8.22 -7.45
N LEU A 123 8.47 -7.10 -7.22
CA LEU A 123 7.88 -5.77 -7.20
C LEU A 123 7.31 -5.37 -8.58
N SER A 124 8.03 -5.67 -9.66
CA SER A 124 7.52 -5.44 -11.02
C SER A 124 6.25 -6.25 -11.28
N ALA A 125 6.28 -7.55 -10.96
CA ALA A 125 5.13 -8.43 -11.09
C ALA A 125 3.96 -7.96 -10.21
N SER A 126 4.22 -7.53 -8.97
CA SER A 126 3.24 -6.95 -8.06
C SER A 126 2.55 -5.74 -8.67
N ILE A 127 3.31 -4.80 -9.25
CA ILE A 127 2.74 -3.59 -9.86
C ILE A 127 1.88 -3.95 -11.07
N VAL A 128 2.41 -4.77 -11.98
CA VAL A 128 1.68 -5.16 -13.21
C VAL A 128 0.42 -5.93 -12.86
N TRP A 129 0.52 -6.92 -11.97
CA TRP A 129 -0.60 -7.76 -11.57
C TRP A 129 -1.70 -6.94 -10.87
N ALA A 130 -1.30 -6.08 -9.93
CA ALA A 130 -2.24 -5.19 -9.25
C ALA A 130 -3.00 -4.28 -10.22
N LEU A 131 -2.31 -3.67 -11.19
CA LEU A 131 -2.97 -2.81 -12.18
C LEU A 131 -3.93 -3.59 -13.10
N LEU A 132 -3.59 -4.85 -13.44
CA LEU A 132 -4.47 -5.73 -14.21
C LEU A 132 -5.73 -6.07 -13.43
N VAL A 133 -5.61 -6.49 -12.16
CA VAL A 133 -6.76 -6.81 -11.30
C VAL A 133 -7.62 -5.57 -11.07
N TRP A 134 -6.99 -4.42 -10.81
CA TRP A 134 -7.71 -3.17 -10.59
C TRP A 134 -8.56 -2.75 -11.80
N TRP A 135 -8.03 -2.92 -13.02
CA TRP A 135 -8.76 -2.57 -14.24
C TRP A 135 -9.79 -3.62 -14.67
N LEU A 136 -9.41 -4.91 -14.64
CA LEU A 136 -10.20 -6.01 -15.20
C LEU A 136 -11.14 -6.68 -14.20
N GLY A 137 -10.87 -6.56 -12.90
CA GLY A 137 -11.62 -7.21 -11.82
C GLY A 137 -12.37 -6.22 -10.93
N GLU A 138 -11.75 -5.10 -10.57
CA GLU A 138 -12.32 -4.13 -9.62
C GLU A 138 -13.01 -2.92 -10.30
N GLY A 139 -13.01 -2.84 -11.63
CA GLY A 139 -13.64 -1.71 -12.35
C GLY A 139 -13.05 -0.35 -11.97
N LEU A 140 -11.72 -0.29 -11.75
CA LEU A 140 -10.98 0.86 -11.22
C LEU A 140 -11.43 1.30 -9.82
N GLY A 141 -11.92 0.37 -9.02
CA GLY A 141 -12.40 0.60 -7.65
C GLY A 141 -13.60 1.55 -7.58
N GLY A 142 -14.38 1.64 -8.66
CA GLY A 142 -15.58 2.48 -8.74
C GLY A 142 -15.32 3.99 -8.86
N ILE A 143 -14.07 4.44 -9.04
CA ILE A 143 -13.73 5.88 -9.11
C ILE A 143 -14.54 6.63 -10.20
N LEU A 144 -15.00 5.94 -11.24
CA LEU A 144 -15.68 6.53 -12.39
C LEU A 144 -17.22 6.42 -12.35
N THR A 145 -17.80 5.71 -11.38
CA THR A 145 -19.22 5.30 -11.42
C THR A 145 -20.15 6.18 -10.59
N GLY A 146 -19.64 7.18 -9.87
CA GLY A 146 -20.42 8.03 -8.96
C GLY A 146 -19.95 7.86 -7.52
N PRO A 147 -20.56 8.53 -6.52
CA PRO A 147 -19.95 8.66 -5.21
C PRO A 147 -19.68 7.30 -4.58
N VAL A 148 -18.41 6.98 -4.38
CA VAL A 148 -17.97 5.78 -3.68
C VAL A 148 -17.34 6.25 -2.37
N SER A 149 -17.76 5.67 -1.26
CA SER A 149 -17.25 6.07 0.04
C SER A 149 -15.83 5.51 0.26
N PRO A 150 -14.90 6.27 0.86
CA PRO A 150 -13.65 5.71 1.40
C PRO A 150 -13.90 4.56 2.39
N LEU A 151 -15.05 4.58 3.08
CA LEU A 151 -15.47 3.52 3.98
C LEU A 151 -15.71 2.20 3.21
N ALA A 152 -16.26 2.28 2.00
CA ALA A 152 -16.54 1.13 1.13
C ALA A 152 -15.30 0.58 0.39
N GLY A 153 -14.11 1.12 0.65
CA GLY A 153 -12.87 0.57 0.11
C GLY A 153 -12.30 1.27 -1.12
N LEU A 154 -12.77 2.47 -1.49
CA LEU A 154 -12.11 3.32 -2.50
C LEU A 154 -10.60 3.50 -2.17
N PRO A 155 -9.66 3.45 -3.14
CA PRO A 155 -9.80 3.28 -4.59
C PRO A 155 -9.79 1.83 -5.08
N GLY A 156 -10.08 0.86 -4.21
CA GLY A 156 -9.78 -0.56 -4.40
C GLY A 156 -8.48 -0.95 -3.70
N ALA A 157 -8.44 -2.13 -3.09
CA ALA A 157 -7.30 -2.55 -2.28
C ALA A 157 -6.07 -2.73 -3.16
N VAL A 158 -6.22 -3.40 -4.31
CA VAL A 158 -5.08 -3.88 -5.09
C VAL A 158 -4.27 -2.74 -5.72
N VAL A 159 -4.88 -1.60 -6.10
CA VAL A 159 -4.11 -0.45 -6.62
C VAL A 159 -3.18 0.14 -5.56
N LEU A 160 -3.54 0.05 -4.27
CA LEU A 160 -2.68 0.44 -3.18
C LEU A 160 -1.45 -0.48 -3.06
N TYR A 161 -1.55 -1.76 -3.44
CA TYR A 161 -0.40 -2.68 -3.50
C TYR A 161 0.59 -2.20 -4.57
N ALA A 162 0.10 -1.75 -5.73
CA ALA A 162 0.95 -1.17 -6.77
C ALA A 162 1.67 0.09 -6.28
N VAL A 163 0.96 0.98 -5.57
CA VAL A 163 1.56 2.19 -4.98
C VAL A 163 2.62 1.82 -3.94
N ILE A 164 2.30 0.90 -3.01
CA ILE A 164 3.24 0.43 -1.98
C ILE A 164 4.48 -0.19 -2.64
N ALA A 165 4.29 -1.07 -3.64
CA ALA A 165 5.40 -1.69 -4.37
C ALA A 165 6.31 -0.64 -5.04
N ALA A 166 5.72 0.39 -5.64
CA ALA A 166 6.45 1.47 -6.27
C ALA A 166 7.23 2.33 -5.24
N LEU A 167 6.66 2.60 -4.07
CA LEU A 167 7.33 3.29 -2.96
C LEU A 167 8.45 2.43 -2.32
N LEU A 168 8.29 1.11 -2.30
CA LEU A 168 9.29 0.17 -1.80
C LEU A 168 10.42 -0.09 -2.77
N TRP A 169 10.33 0.41 -4.01
CA TRP A 169 11.35 0.19 -5.04
C TRP A 169 12.74 0.63 -4.55
N PRO A 170 13.77 -0.24 -4.62
CA PRO A 170 15.10 0.06 -4.11
C PRO A 170 15.70 1.33 -4.74
N PRO A 171 16.39 2.19 -3.96
CA PRO A 171 17.07 3.36 -4.52
C PRO A 171 18.19 2.93 -5.49
N THR A 172 18.32 3.63 -6.62
CA THR A 172 19.33 3.34 -7.65
C THR A 172 20.74 3.77 -7.21
N HIS A 173 20.84 4.80 -6.37
CA HIS A 173 22.09 5.25 -5.74
C HIS A 173 21.82 5.73 -4.31
N PRO A 174 22.71 5.46 -3.34
CA PRO A 174 22.70 6.20 -2.08
C PRO A 174 22.99 7.66 -2.43
N ALA A 175 21.96 8.49 -2.40
CA ALA A 175 22.08 9.89 -2.78
C ALA A 175 23.10 10.57 -1.86
N VAL A 176 24.21 11.02 -2.44
CA VAL A 176 25.24 11.91 -1.86
C VAL A 176 24.65 13.25 -1.38
N HIS A 177 23.37 13.52 -1.68
CA HIS A 177 22.64 14.67 -1.20
C HIS A 177 21.93 14.32 0.09
N SER A 178 22.58 14.62 1.22
CA SER A 178 22.06 14.45 2.58
C SER A 178 20.62 15.00 2.69
N PRO A 179 19.59 14.13 2.72
CA PRO A 179 18.23 14.59 2.96
C PRO A 179 18.21 15.20 4.36
N ARG A 180 17.65 16.40 4.53
CA ARG A 180 17.41 16.92 5.88
C ARG A 180 16.40 15.99 6.55
N PRO A 181 16.74 15.38 7.70
CA PRO A 181 15.82 14.50 8.42
C PRO A 181 14.56 15.27 8.85
N PRO A 182 13.40 14.60 8.97
CA PRO A 182 13.21 13.15 8.90
C PRO A 182 13.08 12.60 7.47
N ILE A 183 13.52 11.36 7.28
CA ILE A 183 13.33 10.60 6.04
C ILE A 183 12.32 9.47 6.25
N SER A 184 11.70 9.02 5.16
CA SER A 184 10.80 7.86 5.16
C SER A 184 11.12 6.95 3.98
N VAL A 185 10.50 5.76 3.94
CA VAL A 185 10.68 4.84 2.82
C VAL A 185 10.12 5.45 1.53
N ALA A 186 8.97 6.12 1.62
CA ALA A 186 8.37 6.84 0.51
C ALA A 186 9.27 7.94 -0.05
N THR A 187 9.87 8.78 0.80
CA THR A 187 10.73 9.90 0.38
C THR A 187 12.14 9.49 -0.03
N SER A 188 12.54 8.24 0.26
CA SER A 188 13.80 7.64 -0.20
C SER A 188 13.67 6.78 -1.46
N SER A 189 12.46 6.63 -2.00
CA SER A 189 12.20 5.92 -3.25
C SER A 189 12.63 6.75 -4.48
N PRO A 190 12.86 6.13 -5.65
CA PRO A 190 13.03 6.86 -6.91
C PRO A 190 11.84 7.78 -7.24
N LEU A 191 10.67 7.49 -6.68
CA LEU A 191 9.43 8.23 -6.87
C LEU A 191 9.20 9.31 -5.80
N ARG A 192 10.25 9.74 -5.08
CA ARG A 192 10.12 10.71 -3.96
C ARG A 192 9.29 11.95 -4.30
N ALA A 193 9.41 12.47 -5.53
CA ALA A 193 8.72 13.67 -5.97
C ALA A 193 7.21 13.42 -6.16
N ALA A 194 6.85 12.21 -6.60
CA ALA A 194 5.46 11.80 -6.77
C ALA A 194 4.84 11.30 -5.45
N ALA A 195 5.64 10.76 -4.52
CA ALA A 195 5.14 10.15 -3.28
C ALA A 195 4.27 11.11 -2.45
N THR A 196 4.73 12.34 -2.23
CA THR A 196 3.93 13.36 -1.53
C THR A 196 2.68 13.74 -2.32
N GLY A 197 2.77 13.83 -3.65
CA GLY A 197 1.61 14.10 -4.52
C GLY A 197 0.55 13.00 -4.43
N VAL A 198 0.95 11.73 -4.46
CA VAL A 198 0.07 10.57 -4.30
C VAL A 198 -0.59 10.56 -2.93
N TRP A 199 0.16 10.84 -1.86
CA TRP A 199 -0.39 10.97 -0.51
C TRP A 199 -1.47 12.05 -0.44
N LEU A 200 -1.17 13.24 -0.95
CA LEU A 200 -2.11 14.37 -0.96
C LEU A 200 -3.34 14.04 -1.81
N LEU A 201 -3.14 13.49 -3.01
CA LEU A 201 -4.24 13.15 -3.92
C LEU A 201 -5.18 12.13 -3.28
N LEU A 202 -4.64 11.08 -2.66
CA LEU A 202 -5.42 10.02 -2.03
C LEU A 202 -6.27 10.57 -0.87
N TRP A 203 -5.63 11.22 0.10
CA TRP A 203 -6.32 11.68 1.30
C TRP A 203 -7.24 12.89 1.04
N LEU A 204 -6.86 13.82 0.16
CA LEU A 204 -7.78 14.90 -0.24
C LEU A 204 -8.91 14.37 -1.11
N GLY A 205 -8.66 13.37 -1.96
CA GLY A 205 -9.70 12.65 -2.70
C GLY A 205 -10.73 12.04 -1.77
N PHE A 206 -10.29 11.34 -0.72
CA PHE A 206 -11.19 10.80 0.31
C PHE A 206 -11.99 11.89 1.03
N ALA A 207 -11.39 13.04 1.31
CA ALA A 207 -12.11 14.16 1.91
C ALA A 207 -13.20 14.72 0.96
N VAL A 208 -12.92 14.82 -0.34
CA VAL A 208 -13.90 15.24 -1.34
C VAL A 208 -15.03 14.23 -1.44
N GLU A 209 -14.71 12.95 -1.57
CA GLU A 209 -15.69 11.86 -1.65
C GLU A 209 -16.58 11.81 -0.41
N ALA A 210 -16.00 11.89 0.79
CA ALA A 210 -16.77 11.92 2.04
C ALA A 210 -17.76 13.10 2.10
N LEU A 211 -17.47 14.22 1.43
CA LEU A 211 -18.36 15.39 1.39
C LEU A 211 -19.33 15.40 0.20
N LEU A 212 -19.27 14.42 -0.70
CA LEU A 212 -20.24 14.33 -1.80
C LEU A 212 -21.65 14.09 -1.24
N PRO A 213 -22.70 14.66 -1.88
CA PRO A 213 -24.07 14.57 -1.39
C PRO A 213 -24.54 13.16 -1.04
N ALA A 214 -24.16 12.14 -1.82
CA ALA A 214 -24.56 10.76 -1.55
C ALA A 214 -23.91 10.18 -0.30
N ASN A 215 -22.64 10.51 -0.01
CA ASN A 215 -21.92 9.98 1.16
C ASN A 215 -22.33 10.69 2.47
N ARG A 216 -22.81 11.94 2.39
CA ARG A 216 -23.25 12.72 3.57
C ARG A 216 -24.76 12.74 3.78
N ALA A 217 -25.53 12.08 2.92
CA ALA A 217 -26.99 12.04 3.01
C ALA A 217 -27.44 11.35 4.31
N PRO A 218 -28.59 11.72 4.89
CA PRO A 218 -29.16 10.98 6.02
C PRO A 218 -29.34 9.51 5.66
N GLY A 219 -28.85 8.60 6.50
CA GLY A 219 -28.90 7.15 6.28
C GLY A 219 -27.75 6.57 5.46
N ALA A 220 -26.92 7.38 4.77
CA ALA A 220 -25.89 6.84 3.87
C ALA A 220 -24.83 5.98 4.58
N VAL A 221 -24.39 6.39 5.77
CA VAL A 221 -23.41 5.62 6.55
C VAL A 221 -24.10 4.44 7.23
N HIS A 222 -25.32 4.66 7.74
CA HIS A 222 -26.15 3.58 8.29
C HIS A 222 -26.36 2.44 7.29
N ASP A 223 -26.82 2.74 6.08
CA ASP A 223 -27.14 1.76 5.04
C ASP A 223 -25.88 1.01 4.58
N LEU A 224 -24.75 1.73 4.43
CA LEU A 224 -23.46 1.11 4.12
C LEU A 224 -23.08 0.08 5.19
N LEU A 225 -23.15 0.45 6.47
CA LEU A 225 -22.77 -0.43 7.58
C LEU A 225 -23.75 -1.59 7.78
N ALA A 226 -25.06 -1.34 7.64
CA ALA A 226 -26.08 -2.36 7.77
C ALA A 226 -25.97 -3.44 6.66
N GLY A 227 -25.53 -3.04 5.46
CA GLY A 227 -25.33 -3.95 4.33
C GLY A 227 -24.12 -4.88 4.45
N LEU A 228 -23.24 -4.70 5.43
CA LEU A 228 -22.04 -5.53 5.60
C LEU A 228 -22.34 -6.90 6.23
N SER A 229 -23.38 -6.98 7.06
CA SER A 229 -23.69 -8.16 7.89
C SER A 229 -24.01 -9.47 7.14
N ASP A 230 -24.18 -9.42 5.82
CA ASP A 230 -24.56 -10.58 5.01
C ASP A 230 -23.44 -11.62 4.92
N GLY A 231 -23.68 -12.80 5.51
CA GLY A 231 -22.74 -13.92 5.49
C GLY A 231 -21.66 -13.89 6.56
N GLU A 232 -21.66 -12.87 7.41
CA GLU A 232 -20.69 -12.72 8.50
C GLU A 232 -21.03 -13.60 9.73
N PRO A 233 -20.01 -14.04 10.51
CA PRO A 233 -20.25 -14.63 11.81
C PRO A 233 -21.00 -13.67 12.74
N HIS A 234 -21.82 -14.21 13.63
CA HIS A 234 -22.67 -13.41 14.52
C HIS A 234 -21.93 -12.30 15.28
N TRP A 235 -20.68 -12.52 15.70
CA TRP A 235 -19.93 -11.52 16.44
C TRP A 235 -19.47 -10.33 15.59
N ILE A 236 -19.28 -10.50 14.27
CA ILE A 236 -19.02 -9.40 13.32
C ILE A 236 -20.34 -8.70 13.01
N ALA A 237 -21.37 -9.46 12.63
CA ALA A 237 -22.71 -8.92 12.38
C ALA A 237 -23.26 -8.07 13.55
N ASP A 238 -22.95 -8.44 14.80
CA ASP A 238 -23.30 -7.66 15.99
C ASP A 238 -22.58 -6.30 16.06
N ILE A 239 -21.31 -6.24 15.63
CA ILE A 239 -20.52 -5.00 15.51
C ILE A 239 -21.12 -4.12 14.43
N ASP A 240 -21.45 -4.68 13.26
CA ASP A 240 -21.99 -3.93 12.12
C ASP A 240 -23.35 -3.34 12.48
N ALA A 241 -24.22 -4.16 13.09
CA ALA A 241 -25.52 -3.72 13.55
C ALA A 241 -25.39 -2.63 14.64
N TRP A 242 -24.41 -2.72 15.53
CA TRP A 242 -24.13 -1.67 16.51
C TRP A 242 -23.62 -0.38 15.85
N ALA A 243 -22.69 -0.49 14.90
CA ALA A 243 -22.12 0.64 14.18
C ALA A 243 -23.19 1.35 13.33
N ALA A 244 -24.00 0.58 12.59
CA ALA A 244 -25.13 1.08 11.83
C ALA A 244 -26.15 1.81 12.73
N ARG A 245 -26.54 1.22 13.87
CA ARG A 245 -27.44 1.91 14.83
C ARG A 245 -26.84 3.20 15.37
N SER A 246 -25.53 3.22 15.62
CA SER A 246 -24.82 4.40 16.12
C SER A 246 -24.70 5.52 15.09
N ALA A 247 -24.80 5.18 13.79
CA ALA A 247 -24.80 6.16 12.70
C ALA A 247 -26.14 6.90 12.53
N ILE A 248 -27.24 6.36 13.06
CA ILE A 248 -28.60 6.93 12.90
C ILE A 248 -28.63 8.38 13.42
N GLY A 249 -28.95 9.32 12.53
CA GLY A 249 -29.03 10.75 12.85
C GLY A 249 -27.66 11.44 12.95
N HIS A 250 -26.57 10.73 12.66
CA HIS A 250 -25.20 11.22 12.73
C HIS A 250 -24.42 11.04 11.41
N ASP A 251 -25.01 10.50 10.35
CA ASP A 251 -24.35 10.21 9.05
C ASP A 251 -23.57 11.40 8.47
N THR A 252 -24.22 12.58 8.41
CA THR A 252 -23.59 13.81 7.93
C THR A 252 -22.42 14.22 8.83
N GLY A 253 -22.56 14.07 10.15
CA GLY A 253 -21.51 14.38 11.12
C GLY A 253 -20.31 13.45 10.96
N ILE A 254 -20.54 12.14 10.80
CA ILE A 254 -19.50 11.13 10.55
C ILE A 254 -18.75 11.47 9.26
N SER A 255 -19.46 11.83 8.20
CA SER A 255 -18.87 12.22 6.92
C SER A 255 -17.99 13.47 7.01
N ILE A 256 -18.45 14.49 7.75
CA ILE A 256 -17.67 15.71 8.00
C ILE A 256 -16.42 15.41 8.83
N ILE A 257 -16.53 14.59 9.88
CA ILE A 257 -15.40 14.19 10.72
C ILE A 257 -14.38 13.39 9.90
N LEU A 258 -14.85 12.42 9.09
CA LEU A 258 -14.01 11.66 8.18
C LEU A 258 -13.25 12.58 7.23
N ALA A 259 -13.93 13.52 6.58
CA ALA A 259 -13.30 14.49 5.69
C ALA A 259 -12.27 15.37 6.40
N ALA A 260 -12.59 15.85 7.61
CA ALA A 260 -11.66 16.63 8.42
C ALA A 260 -10.40 15.83 8.79
N CYS A 261 -10.57 14.57 9.23
CA CYS A 261 -9.46 13.66 9.49
C CYS A 261 -8.61 13.45 8.22
N CYS A 262 -9.22 13.19 7.08
CA CYS A 262 -8.53 13.03 5.80
C CYS A 262 -7.73 14.28 5.40
N VAL A 263 -8.27 15.49 5.56
CA VAL A 263 -7.52 16.74 5.30
C VAL A 263 -6.35 16.91 6.27
N LEU A 264 -6.55 16.64 7.56
CA LEU A 264 -5.48 16.71 8.55
C LEU A 264 -4.36 15.72 8.24
N ILE A 265 -4.70 14.49 7.86
CA ILE A 265 -3.76 13.46 7.42
C ILE A 265 -3.00 13.93 6.16
N ALA A 266 -3.71 14.45 5.15
CA ALA A 266 -3.11 14.93 3.91
C ALA A 266 -2.06 16.01 4.18
N LEU A 267 -2.42 17.04 4.96
CA LEU A 267 -1.56 18.19 5.20
C LEU A 267 -0.43 17.90 6.20
N SER A 268 -0.56 16.86 7.03
CA SER A 268 0.43 16.54 8.07
C SER A 268 1.84 16.32 7.54
N VAL A 269 2.00 15.70 6.36
CA VAL A 269 3.31 15.40 5.76
C VAL A 269 4.02 16.64 5.22
N LEU A 270 3.30 17.76 5.07
CA LEU A 270 3.85 19.05 4.67
C LEU A 270 4.25 19.92 5.88
N ALA A 271 3.85 19.52 7.08
CA ALA A 271 4.05 20.27 8.31
C ALA A 271 5.34 19.85 9.04
N SER A 272 5.45 20.21 10.32
CA SER A 272 6.60 19.85 11.15
C SER A 272 6.74 18.33 11.32
N PRO A 273 7.95 17.80 11.60
CA PRO A 273 8.17 16.37 11.82
C PRO A 273 7.23 15.71 12.85
N ALA A 274 6.91 16.45 13.92
CA ALA A 274 5.99 15.96 14.94
C ALA A 274 4.56 15.83 14.40
N LEU A 275 4.10 16.82 13.62
CA LEU A 275 2.79 16.76 12.97
C LEU A 275 2.73 15.67 11.90
N ALA A 276 3.79 15.50 11.10
CA ALA A 276 3.87 14.42 10.12
C ALA A 276 3.75 13.06 10.79
N ARG A 277 4.44 12.84 11.92
CA ARG A 277 4.29 11.60 12.71
C ARG A 277 2.87 11.43 13.24
N ALA A 278 2.28 12.49 13.80
CA ALA A 278 0.92 12.44 14.34
C ALA A 278 -0.12 12.14 13.25
N GLY A 279 0.02 12.75 12.07
CA GLY A 279 -0.88 12.53 10.94
C GLY A 279 -0.72 11.15 10.31
N VAL A 280 0.51 10.60 10.22
CA VAL A 280 0.70 9.19 9.82
C VAL A 280 0.11 8.23 10.86
N ALA A 281 0.24 8.52 12.15
CA ALA A 281 -0.41 7.72 13.19
C ALA A 281 -1.94 7.79 13.09
N LEU A 282 -2.51 8.98 12.86
CA LEU A 282 -3.94 9.15 12.61
C LEU A 282 -4.39 8.40 11.35
N ALA A 283 -3.59 8.41 10.28
CA ALA A 283 -3.86 7.63 9.07
C ALA A 283 -3.96 6.14 9.38
N ILE A 284 -2.99 5.58 10.11
CA ILE A 284 -3.01 4.17 10.52
C ILE A 284 -4.25 3.87 11.35
N LEU A 285 -4.56 4.69 12.36
CA LEU A 285 -5.72 4.47 13.23
C LEU A 285 -7.04 4.54 12.46
N LEU A 286 -7.20 5.55 11.60
CA LEU A 286 -8.38 5.70 10.75
C LEU A 286 -8.54 4.52 9.80
N SER A 287 -7.45 4.14 9.12
CA SER A 287 -7.43 3.00 8.20
C SER A 287 -7.76 1.67 8.89
N MET A 288 -7.24 1.42 10.09
CA MET A 288 -7.60 0.23 10.88
C MET A 288 -9.05 0.28 11.37
N GLY A 289 -9.55 1.47 11.76
CA GLY A 289 -10.95 1.64 12.14
C GLY A 289 -11.90 1.35 10.99
N ILE A 290 -11.59 1.86 9.79
CA ILE A 290 -12.34 1.56 8.55
C ILE A 290 -12.31 0.06 8.26
N TRP A 291 -11.12 -0.57 8.34
CA TRP A 291 -10.97 -1.99 8.05
C TRP A 291 -11.83 -2.89 8.94
N VAL A 292 -11.95 -2.53 10.23
CA VAL A 292 -12.69 -3.32 11.22
C VAL A 292 -14.19 -3.03 11.18
N VAL A 293 -14.58 -1.76 11.05
CA VAL A 293 -15.98 -1.34 11.27
C VAL A 293 -16.77 -1.17 9.97
N ALA A 294 -16.09 -0.86 8.86
CA ALA A 294 -16.76 -0.52 7.60
C ALA A 294 -16.41 -1.47 6.44
N GLN A 295 -15.60 -2.49 6.70
CA GLN A 295 -15.10 -3.43 5.70
C GLN A 295 -15.04 -4.88 6.18
N ASP A 296 -15.45 -5.16 7.42
CA ASP A 296 -15.53 -6.50 8.03
C ASP A 296 -14.28 -7.36 7.81
N PHE A 297 -13.11 -6.75 8.05
CA PHE A 297 -11.81 -7.40 7.83
C PHE A 297 -11.59 -7.87 6.38
N GLY A 298 -12.33 -7.32 5.42
CA GLY A 298 -12.37 -7.73 4.01
C GLY A 298 -13.32 -8.89 3.71
N GLY A 299 -14.28 -9.16 4.59
CA GLY A 299 -15.21 -10.29 4.42
C GLY A 299 -14.51 -11.65 4.51
N ILE A 300 -13.32 -11.71 5.10
CA ILE A 300 -12.49 -12.92 5.15
C ILE A 300 -13.22 -14.06 5.89
N ALA A 301 -14.03 -13.72 6.89
CA ALA A 301 -14.75 -14.70 7.71
C ALA A 301 -15.96 -15.32 6.99
N THR A 302 -16.46 -14.69 5.93
CA THR A 302 -17.59 -15.20 5.11
C THR A 302 -17.21 -16.40 4.24
N GLY A 303 -15.91 -16.59 3.97
CA GLY A 303 -15.43 -17.53 2.95
C GLY A 303 -15.72 -17.09 1.52
N GLN A 304 -15.89 -15.77 1.32
CA GLN A 304 -16.12 -15.11 0.02
C GLN A 304 -15.10 -14.00 -0.28
N GLY A 305 -14.35 -13.51 0.72
CA GLY A 305 -13.46 -12.37 0.59
C GLY A 305 -12.37 -12.56 -0.47
N THR A 306 -12.14 -11.56 -1.32
CA THR A 306 -11.13 -11.56 -2.40
C THR A 306 -9.74 -11.16 -1.92
N ASP A 307 -9.69 -10.29 -0.93
CA ASP A 307 -8.52 -9.58 -0.43
C ASP A 307 -8.89 -8.96 0.95
N PRO A 308 -7.93 -8.45 1.74
CA PRO A 308 -8.24 -7.85 3.04
C PRO A 308 -8.91 -6.48 2.97
N ASN A 309 -9.29 -5.97 1.79
CA ASN A 309 -9.85 -4.64 1.56
C ASN A 309 -8.86 -3.49 1.86
N SER A 310 -9.23 -2.27 1.45
CA SER A 310 -8.35 -1.11 1.41
C SER A 310 -7.89 -0.63 2.78
N GLY A 311 -8.68 -0.80 3.84
CA GLY A 311 -8.37 -0.29 5.17
C GLY A 311 -7.04 -0.81 5.72
N LEU A 312 -6.82 -2.13 5.70
CA LEU A 312 -5.55 -2.72 6.15
C LEU A 312 -4.37 -2.24 5.28
N VAL A 313 -4.60 -2.14 3.97
CA VAL A 313 -3.57 -1.80 2.98
C VAL A 313 -3.18 -0.33 3.09
N LEU A 314 -4.14 0.56 3.36
CA LEU A 314 -3.92 1.98 3.65
C LEU A 314 -3.05 2.16 4.91
N ALA A 315 -3.23 1.32 5.93
CA ALA A 315 -2.36 1.35 7.11
C ALA A 315 -0.91 0.99 6.75
N VAL A 316 -0.69 -0.02 5.90
CA VAL A 316 0.64 -0.37 5.38
C VAL A 316 1.21 0.75 4.51
N LEU A 317 0.39 1.38 3.65
CA LEU A 317 0.79 2.55 2.87
C LEU A 317 1.23 3.71 3.78
N ALA A 318 0.48 4.00 4.85
CA ALA A 318 0.86 5.03 5.83
C ALA A 318 2.20 4.74 6.50
N LEU A 319 2.50 3.47 6.81
CA LEU A 319 3.80 3.07 7.36
C LEU A 319 4.98 3.33 6.40
N CYS A 320 4.74 3.40 5.07
CA CYS A 320 5.76 3.84 4.11
C CYS A 320 6.16 5.32 4.31
N PHE A 321 5.26 6.15 4.85
CA PHE A 321 5.47 7.56 5.14
C PHE A 321 5.97 7.80 6.57
N TRP A 322 6.12 6.76 7.40
CA TRP A 322 6.55 6.92 8.79
C TRP A 322 7.90 7.63 8.89
N PRO A 323 8.01 8.75 9.64
CA PRO A 323 9.24 9.51 9.75
C PRO A 323 10.25 8.80 10.65
N ILE A 324 11.40 8.46 10.05
CA ILE A 324 12.53 7.85 10.72
C ILE A 324 13.57 8.93 11.03
N HIS A 325 13.93 9.04 12.31
CA HIS A 325 15.05 9.86 12.74
C HIS A 325 16.34 9.08 12.60
N LEU A 326 17.26 9.60 11.79
CA LEU A 326 18.65 9.15 11.78
C LEU A 326 19.41 9.94 12.85
N THR A 327 20.13 9.24 13.72
CA THR A 327 20.97 9.87 14.74
C THR A 327 22.34 10.25 14.15
N ALA A 328 23.10 11.12 14.82
CA ALA A 328 24.46 11.46 14.39
C ALA A 328 25.39 10.24 14.27
N ARG A 329 25.12 9.14 15.00
CA ARG A 329 25.83 7.86 14.85
C ARG A 329 25.49 7.15 13.53
N ASP A 330 24.29 7.35 13.02
CA ASP A 330 23.85 6.85 11.71
C ASP A 330 24.34 7.76 10.56
N ILE A 331 24.92 8.93 10.88
CA ILE A 331 25.30 10.01 9.96
C ILE A 331 26.83 10.30 9.96
N ARG A 332 27.69 9.49 10.62
CA ARG A 332 29.13 9.79 10.66
C ARG A 332 29.88 9.17 9.47
N PRO A 333 30.60 9.97 8.65
CA PRO A 333 31.58 9.40 7.73
C PRO A 333 32.69 8.79 8.56
N ALA A 334 33.13 7.61 8.16
CA ALA A 334 34.26 6.94 8.77
C ALA A 334 35.46 7.90 8.72
N THR A 335 35.79 8.51 9.86
CA THR A 335 37.03 9.28 9.98
C THR A 335 38.15 8.26 10.00
N SER A 336 38.96 8.27 8.94
CA SER A 336 40.24 7.57 8.88
C SER A 336 41.16 8.12 9.98
N GLU A 337 41.39 7.32 11.02
CA GLU A 337 42.56 7.44 11.91
C GLU A 337 43.62 6.43 11.47
#